data_AF-A0A2P6PIF1-F1
#
_entry.id   AF-A0A2P6PIF1-F1
#
_cell.length_a   1.000
_cell.length_b   1.000
_cell.length_c   1.000
_cell.angle_alpha   90.00
_cell.angle_beta   90.00
_cell.angle_gamma   90.00
#
_symmetry.space_group_name_H-M   'P 1'
#
loop_
_entity.id
_entity.type
_entity.pdbx_description
1 polymer ?
#
loop_
_entity_poly.entity_id
_entity_poly.type
_entity_poly.pdbx_seq_one_letter_code
_entity_poly.pdbx_strand_id
1 'polypeptide(L)' 'MVRETFKLGAKELKEMMAAVYSESRDGLLKEKHVADAVVFLASQDSAFVTGHNFVVDGGFGTKSLSVLKP' A
#
# COMPACT_ATOMS: atom_id res chain seq x y z
N MET A 1 -21.52 -2.55 3.59
CA MET A 1 -20.38 -2.21 4.49
C MET A 1 -19.62 -0.97 4.01
N VAL A 2 -18.69 -1.01 3.04
CA VAL A 2 -17.87 0.19 2.71
C VAL A 2 -18.67 1.33 2.04
N ARG A 3 -19.56 1.03 1.06
CA ARG A 3 -20.41 2.07 0.43
C ARG A 3 -21.35 2.76 1.42
N GLU A 4 -21.84 2.02 2.39
CA GLU A 4 -22.76 2.54 3.41
C GLU A 4 -22.02 3.38 4.44
N THR A 5 -20.79 3.00 4.81
CA THR A 5 -19.92 3.78 5.72
C THR A 5 -19.51 5.11 5.10
N PHE A 6 -19.15 5.13 3.81
CA PHE A 6 -18.63 6.33 3.15
C PHE A 6 -19.66 7.10 2.32
N LYS A 7 -20.87 6.57 2.14
CA LYS A 7 -21.96 7.17 1.32
C LYS A 7 -21.53 7.54 -0.10
N LEU A 8 -20.63 6.77 -0.71
CA LEU A 8 -20.05 7.03 -2.02
C LEU A 8 -20.82 6.36 -3.15
N GLY A 9 -20.87 7.03 -4.31
CA GLY A 9 -21.32 6.43 -5.56
C GLY A 9 -20.39 5.32 -6.04
N ALA A 10 -20.86 4.47 -6.96
CA ALA A 10 -20.08 3.33 -7.47
C ALA A 10 -18.76 3.76 -8.13
N LYS A 11 -18.76 4.92 -8.80
CA LYS A 11 -17.58 5.50 -9.46
C LYS A 11 -16.58 6.03 -8.44
N GLU A 12 -17.03 6.84 -7.49
CA GLU A 12 -16.17 7.41 -6.44
C GLU A 12 -15.57 6.32 -5.55
N LEU A 13 -16.33 5.26 -5.23
CA LEU A 13 -15.77 4.12 -4.53
C LEU A 13 -14.63 3.48 -5.32
N LYS A 14 -14.78 3.31 -6.63
CA LYS A 14 -13.74 2.70 -7.47
C LYS A 14 -12.48 3.56 -7.50
N GLU A 15 -12.64 4.87 -7.63
CA GLU A 15 -11.54 5.85 -7.60
C GLU A 15 -10.85 5.88 -6.24
N MET A 16 -11.64 5.86 -5.15
CA MET A 16 -11.14 5.76 -3.78
C MET A 16 -10.33 4.47 -3.57
N MET A 17 -10.86 3.32 -3.98
CA MET A 17 -10.17 2.04 -3.87
C MET A 17 -8.89 2.03 -4.71
N ALA A 18 -8.89 2.64 -5.88
CA ALA A 18 -7.68 2.79 -6.68
C ALA A 18 -6.64 3.66 -5.96
N ALA A 19 -7.02 4.82 -5.41
CA ALA A 19 -6.09 5.67 -4.66
C ALA A 19 -5.55 4.96 -3.40
N VAL A 20 -6.40 4.24 -2.67
CA VAL A 20 -6.01 3.56 -1.43
C VAL A 20 -5.07 2.38 -1.70
N TYR A 21 -5.38 1.54 -2.69
CA TYR A 21 -4.64 0.30 -2.97
C TYR A 21 -3.58 0.40 -4.08
N SER A 22 -3.51 1.51 -4.81
CA SER A 22 -2.70 1.60 -6.04
C SER A 22 -1.76 2.79 -6.13
N GLU A 23 -1.67 3.70 -5.15
CA GLU A 23 -0.63 4.75 -5.21
C GLU A 23 0.74 4.24 -4.74
N SER A 24 1.27 3.24 -5.43
CA SER A 24 2.71 3.19 -5.64
C SER A 24 2.97 3.67 -7.07
N ARG A 25 4.13 4.30 -7.32
CA ARG A 25 4.49 4.70 -8.70
C ARG A 25 4.53 3.50 -9.66
N ASP A 26 4.63 2.30 -9.11
CA ASP A 26 4.77 1.03 -9.82
C ASP A 26 3.44 0.27 -9.97
N GLY A 27 2.33 0.89 -9.55
CA GLY A 27 0.97 0.35 -9.69
C GLY A 27 0.52 -0.51 -8.51
N LEU A 28 -0.31 -1.52 -8.79
CA LEU A 28 -0.87 -2.40 -7.77
C LEU A 28 0.21 -3.28 -7.13
N LEU A 29 0.11 -3.44 -5.82
CA LEU A 29 0.94 -4.38 -5.08
C LEU A 29 0.66 -5.81 -5.53
N LYS A 30 1.71 -6.46 -6.04
CA LYS A 30 1.81 -7.89 -6.38
C LYS A 30 2.79 -8.61 -5.46
N GLU A 31 2.71 -9.93 -5.43
CA GLU A 31 3.57 -10.84 -4.66
C GLU A 31 5.06 -10.61 -4.97
N LYS A 32 5.37 -10.29 -6.23
CA LYS A 32 6.75 -9.97 -6.66
C LYS A 32 7.38 -8.85 -5.85
N HIS A 33 6.64 -7.80 -5.46
CA HIS A 33 7.24 -6.70 -4.70
C HIS A 33 7.65 -7.13 -3.29
N VAL A 34 6.90 -8.04 -2.67
CA VAL A 34 7.28 -8.65 -1.38
C VAL A 34 8.53 -9.50 -1.57
N ALA A 35 8.58 -10.32 -2.63
CA ALA A 35 9.76 -11.13 -2.93
C ALA A 35 11.00 -10.26 -3.17
N ASP A 36 10.89 -9.20 -3.96
CA ASP A 36 11.99 -8.28 -4.27
C ASP A 36 12.47 -7.55 -2.99
N ALA A 37 11.55 -7.14 -2.10
CA ALA A 37 11.91 -6.56 -0.81
C ALA A 37 12.69 -7.55 0.09
N VAL A 38 12.28 -8.83 0.12
CA VAL A 38 12.99 -9.88 0.87
C VAL A 38 14.37 -10.15 0.26
N VAL A 39 14.49 -10.18 -1.07
CA VAL A 39 15.78 -10.34 -1.76
C VAL A 39 16.74 -9.22 -1.38
N PHE A 40 16.27 -7.97 -1.31
CA PHE A 40 17.07 -6.84 -0.83
C PHE A 40 17.48 -6.99 0.63
N LEU A 41 16.56 -7.38 1.52
CA LEU A 41 16.86 -7.61 2.95
C LEU A 41 17.83 -8.78 3.20
N ALA A 42 17.95 -9.70 2.25
CA ALA A 42 18.91 -10.79 2.30
C ALA A 42 20.27 -10.42 1.65
N SER A 43 20.38 -9.26 0.99
CA SER A 43 21.59 -8.83 0.30
C SER A 43 22.59 -8.12 1.23
N GLN A 44 23.82 -7.92 0.75
CA GLN A 44 24.82 -7.15 1.49
C GLN A 44 24.48 -5.65 1.58
N ASP A 45 23.58 -5.15 0.72
CA ASP A 45 23.18 -3.74 0.71
C ASP A 45 22.36 -3.36 1.94
N SER A 46 21.84 -4.36 2.67
CA SER A 46 21.07 -4.21 3.89
C SER A 46 21.79 -4.78 5.13
N ALA A 47 23.12 -4.94 5.08
CA ALA A 47 23.92 -5.66 6.10
C ALA A 47 23.70 -5.22 7.57
N PHE A 48 23.23 -4.01 7.83
CA PHE A 48 22.95 -3.48 9.17
C PHE A 48 21.46 -3.31 9.49
N VAL A 49 20.56 -3.74 8.60
CA VAL A 49 19.11 -3.67 8.78
C VAL A 49 18.62 -4.99 9.39
N THR A 50 18.57 -5.04 10.72
CA THR A 50 18.17 -6.24 11.47
C THR A 50 17.19 -5.92 12.61
N GLY A 51 16.41 -6.90 13.06
CA GLY A 51 15.49 -6.78 14.20
C GLY A 51 14.23 -5.95 13.96
N HIS A 52 13.90 -5.63 12.70
CA HIS A 52 12.73 -4.82 12.33
C HIS A 52 11.71 -5.64 11.53
N ASN A 53 10.42 -5.38 11.77
CA ASN A 53 9.34 -5.87 10.91
C ASN A 53 9.12 -4.87 9.77
N PHE A 54 9.27 -5.31 8.52
CA PHE A 54 8.94 -4.48 7.35
C PHE A 54 7.54 -4.82 6.83
N VAL A 55 6.65 -3.83 6.87
CA VAL A 55 5.32 -3.91 6.23
C VAL A 55 5.47 -3.51 4.77
N VAL A 56 5.14 -4.43 3.86
CA VAL A 56 5.20 -4.21 2.40
C VAL A 56 3.76 -4.19 1.86
N ASP A 57 3.07 -3.07 2.05
CA ASP A 57 1.63 -2.91 1.75
C ASP A 57 1.32 -1.75 0.79
N GLY A 58 2.35 -1.12 0.20
CA GLY A 58 2.17 0.07 -0.64
C GLY A 58 1.71 1.31 0.13
N GLY A 59 1.92 1.36 1.45
CA GLY A 59 1.54 2.47 2.31
C GLY A 59 0.08 2.45 2.76
N PHE A 60 -0.64 1.34 2.56
CA PHE A 60 -2.05 1.21 2.94
C PHE A 60 -2.30 1.54 4.42
N GLY A 61 -1.49 0.99 5.33
CA GLY A 61 -1.61 1.21 6.77
C GLY A 61 -1.16 2.60 7.25
N THR A 62 -0.49 3.39 6.40
CA THR A 62 0.08 4.71 6.76
C THR A 62 -0.58 5.88 6.03
N LYS A 63 -1.41 5.62 5.02
CA LYS A 63 -2.22 6.66 4.37
C LYS A 63 -3.19 7.28 5.37
N SER A 64 -2.97 8.57 5.64
CA SER A 64 -3.92 9.38 6.41
C SER A 64 -5.25 9.45 5.66
N LEU A 65 -6.38 9.36 6.35
CA LEU A 65 -7.70 9.61 5.76
C LEU A 65 -7.80 11.01 5.11
N SER A 66 -6.84 11.91 5.35
CA SER A 66 -6.73 13.20 4.65
C SER A 66 -6.39 13.10 3.15
N VAL A 67 -5.87 11.95 2.65
CA VAL A 67 -5.83 11.71 1.19
C VAL A 67 -7.21 11.42 0.61
N LEU A 68 -8.18 11.04 1.46
CA LEU A 68 -9.58 10.97 1.11
C LEU A 68 -10.21 12.35 1.32
N LYS A 69 -9.91 13.31 0.43
CA LYS A 69 -10.74 14.51 0.36
C LYS A 69 -12.14 14.12 -0.13
N PRO A 70 -13.22 14.68 0.43
CA PRO A 70 -14.55 14.56 -0.13
C PRO A 70 -14.63 15.16 -1.53
#